data_AF-A0A7S7MT81-F1
#
_entry.id   AF-A0A7S7MT81-F1
#
_cell.length_a   1.000
_cell.length_b   1.000
_cell.length_c   1.000
_cell.angle_alpha   90.00
_cell.angle_beta   90.00
_cell.angle_gamma   90.00
#
_symmetry.space_group_name_H-M   'P 1'
#
loop_
_entity.id
_entity.type
_entity.pdbx_description
1 polymer ?
#
loop_
_entity_poly.entity_id
_entity_poly.type
_entity_poly.pdbx_seq_one_letter_code
_entity_poly.pdbx_strand_id
1 'polypeptide(L)'
;MAHVAQIKIPATYMRGGTSKGVFFSLKDLPEVAQVPGAARDALLLRVIGSPDPYDKQIDGMGGATSSTSKTVILAKSTRADHDVDYLFGQVSIDKPFVDWSGNCGNLSAAVGSFAISAGLVDPARVPENGVAVVRIWQANIGKSIIAHVPITNGVVQETGDFELDGVTFPAAEVQLEFIDPAAEEEGGGGSMFPTGNLIDDLEVPGVGTFKATLINAGIPTIFINAQDLGYTGTELQGAINSDPKALAMFETVRAYGALRMGLIKHLDEAAQRQHTPKVAFVAKPADYVASSGKAIKAGDVDLLVRALSMGKLHHAMMGTAAVAIGTAAAISGTLVNLAAGGIERNAVRFGHPSGTLRVGAEATQVNGEWVVKKAIMSRSARVLMEGFVRVPGDAF
;
A
#
# COMPACT_ATOMS: atom_id res chain seq x y z
N MET A 1 18.65 35.63 -17.49
CA MET A 1 19.54 34.50 -17.18
C MET A 1 19.00 33.29 -17.91
N ALA A 2 19.87 32.46 -18.53
CA ALA A 2 19.43 31.33 -19.36
C ALA A 2 18.89 30.13 -18.56
N HIS A 3 19.20 30.06 -17.25
CA HIS A 3 18.75 28.98 -16.36
C HIS A 3 18.18 29.56 -15.07
N VAL A 4 17.02 29.05 -14.66
CA VAL A 4 16.35 29.46 -13.42
C VAL A 4 17.01 28.74 -12.23
N ALA A 5 17.16 29.44 -11.12
CA ALA A 5 17.66 28.82 -9.89
C ALA A 5 16.69 27.76 -9.37
N GLN A 6 17.20 26.79 -8.61
CA GLN A 6 16.34 25.85 -7.92
C GLN A 6 15.53 26.53 -6.83
N ILE A 7 14.29 26.07 -6.62
CA ILE A 7 13.48 26.46 -5.47
C ILE A 7 13.71 25.49 -4.31
N LYS A 8 13.37 25.92 -3.09
CA LYS A 8 13.38 25.09 -1.88
C LYS A 8 11.95 24.87 -1.43
N ILE A 9 11.57 23.61 -1.19
CA ILE A 9 10.23 23.24 -0.74
C ILE A 9 10.36 22.45 0.56
N PRO A 10 9.76 22.90 1.68
CA PRO A 10 9.75 22.15 2.92
C PRO A 10 9.22 20.73 2.71
N ALA A 11 9.96 19.74 3.19
CA ALA A 11 9.60 18.34 3.02
C ALA A 11 10.25 17.48 4.12
N THR A 12 9.62 16.35 4.41
CA THR A 12 10.17 15.32 5.28
C THR A 12 10.26 14.00 4.53
N TYR A 13 11.44 13.39 4.50
CA TYR A 13 11.64 12.06 3.95
C TYR A 13 11.52 11.03 5.06
N MET A 14 10.51 10.17 4.97
CA MET A 14 10.17 9.23 6.05
C MET A 14 10.15 7.79 5.56
N ARG A 15 10.48 6.88 6.47
CA ARG A 15 10.10 5.47 6.37
C ARG A 15 8.74 5.32 7.05
N GLY A 16 7.77 4.75 6.35
CA GLY A 16 6.52 4.25 6.92
C GLY A 16 6.38 2.78 6.56
N GLY A 17 6.33 1.90 7.57
CA GLY A 17 6.39 0.45 7.37
C GLY A 17 7.64 0.06 6.56
N THR A 18 7.42 -0.73 5.51
CA THR A 18 8.46 -1.20 4.56
C THR A 18 8.54 -0.34 3.30
N SER A 19 8.19 0.95 3.39
CA SER A 19 8.24 1.91 2.28
C SER A 19 8.90 3.22 2.70
N LYS A 20 9.42 3.96 1.73
CA LYS A 20 9.92 5.32 1.92
C LYS A 20 9.15 6.27 1.02
N GLY A 21 8.89 7.49 1.49
CA GLY A 21 8.21 8.53 0.73
C GLY A 21 8.62 9.93 1.14
N VAL A 22 8.40 10.88 0.25
CA VAL A 22 8.57 12.32 0.52
C VAL A 22 7.23 12.90 0.95
N PHE A 23 7.17 13.45 2.15
CA PHE A 23 5.99 14.01 2.78
C PHE A 23 6.02 15.53 2.70
N PHE A 24 4.87 16.10 2.36
CA PHE A 24 4.63 17.52 2.27
C PHE A 24 3.39 17.88 3.08
N SER A 25 3.43 19.03 3.75
CA SER A 25 2.20 19.73 4.12
C SER A 25 1.73 20.53 2.91
N LEU A 26 0.42 20.52 2.63
CA LEU A 26 -0.16 21.18 1.46
C LEU A 26 0.23 22.66 1.37
N LYS A 27 0.23 23.36 2.52
CA LYS A 27 0.54 24.78 2.61
C LYS A 27 2.01 25.12 2.25
N ASP A 28 2.89 24.13 2.28
CA ASP A 28 4.32 24.30 2.01
C ASP A 28 4.66 24.08 0.53
N LEU A 29 3.70 23.55 -0.25
CA LEU A 29 3.85 23.45 -1.71
C LEU A 29 3.74 24.83 -2.36
N PRO A 30 4.41 25.04 -3.51
CA PRO A 30 4.14 26.19 -4.38
C PRO A 30 2.64 26.33 -4.67
N GLU A 31 2.12 27.55 -4.72
CA GLU A 31 0.68 27.85 -4.85
C GLU A 31 0.01 27.06 -6.00
N VAL A 32 0.66 27.00 -7.17
CA VAL A 32 0.20 26.27 -8.35
C VAL A 32 0.10 24.75 -8.15
N ALA A 33 0.81 24.19 -7.16
CA ALA A 33 0.79 22.78 -6.80
C ALA A 33 -0.11 22.48 -5.58
N GLN A 34 -0.70 23.51 -4.95
CA GLN A 34 -1.66 23.34 -3.83
C GLN A 34 -3.03 22.84 -4.29
N VAL A 35 -3.29 22.80 -5.60
CA VAL A 35 -4.47 22.14 -6.19
C VAL A 35 -4.04 20.93 -7.03
N PRO A 36 -4.88 19.89 -7.18
CA PRO A 36 -4.60 18.78 -8.09
C PRO A 36 -4.47 19.28 -9.53
N GLY A 37 -3.49 18.77 -10.28
CA GLY A 37 -3.28 19.13 -11.67
C GLY A 37 -1.85 18.94 -12.15
N ALA A 38 -1.61 19.30 -13.40
CA ALA A 38 -0.32 19.07 -14.08
C ALA A 38 0.88 19.68 -13.34
N ALA A 39 0.74 20.88 -12.74
CA ALA A 39 1.84 21.50 -11.99
C ALA A 39 2.22 20.71 -10.74
N ARG A 40 1.24 20.15 -10.02
CA ARG A 40 1.52 19.25 -8.89
C ARG A 40 2.23 17.99 -9.38
N ASP A 41 1.72 17.37 -10.44
CA ASP A 41 2.30 16.12 -10.95
C ASP A 41 3.73 16.33 -11.44
N ALA A 42 3.98 17.39 -12.21
CA ALA A 42 5.32 17.76 -12.69
C ALA A 42 6.29 18.04 -11.54
N LEU A 43 5.83 18.75 -10.50
CA LEU A 43 6.63 19.00 -9.31
C LEU A 43 7.05 17.70 -8.64
N LEU A 44 6.10 16.80 -8.39
CA LEU A 44 6.35 15.54 -7.68
C LEU A 44 7.19 14.57 -8.50
N LEU A 45 6.98 14.53 -9.83
CA LEU A 45 7.84 13.82 -10.78
C LEU A 45 9.28 14.31 -10.66
N ARG A 46 9.50 15.63 -10.67
CA ARG A 46 10.85 16.20 -10.57
C ARG A 46 11.51 15.96 -9.21
N VAL A 47 10.75 16.06 -8.11
CA VAL A 47 11.25 15.74 -6.75
C VAL A 47 11.73 14.29 -6.68
N ILE A 48 10.97 13.36 -7.26
CA ILE A 48 11.31 11.93 -7.23
C ILE A 48 12.41 11.58 -8.24
N GLY A 49 12.55 12.36 -9.31
CA GLY A 49 13.53 12.11 -10.38
C GLY A 49 12.96 11.23 -11.49
N SER A 50 11.72 11.51 -11.91
CA SER A 50 11.01 10.76 -12.96
C SER A 50 10.41 11.69 -14.03
N PRO A 51 10.14 11.21 -15.25
CA PRO A 51 10.52 9.88 -15.76
C PRO A 51 12.04 9.74 -15.93
N ASP A 52 12.59 8.59 -15.53
CA ASP A 52 14.00 8.28 -15.66
C ASP A 52 14.22 7.10 -16.61
N PRO A 53 14.74 7.31 -17.83
CA PRO A 53 15.01 6.23 -18.78
C PRO A 53 16.10 5.24 -18.31
N TYR A 54 16.83 5.56 -17.22
CA TYR A 54 17.84 4.68 -16.65
C TYR A 54 17.28 3.76 -15.55
N ASP A 55 16.03 3.95 -15.12
CA ASP A 55 15.40 3.24 -14.00
C ASP A 55 16.27 3.27 -12.72
N LYS A 56 16.88 4.43 -12.40
CA LYS A 56 17.72 4.61 -11.20
C LYS A 56 17.25 5.73 -10.28
N GLN A 57 16.51 6.71 -10.78
CA GLN A 57 16.09 7.91 -10.08
C GLN A 57 17.27 8.64 -9.41
N ILE A 58 18.45 8.62 -10.05
CA ILE A 58 19.69 9.21 -9.51
C ILE A 58 19.57 10.73 -9.29
N ASP A 59 18.79 11.41 -10.12
CA ASP A 59 18.59 12.86 -10.06
C ASP A 59 17.30 13.25 -9.32
N GLY A 60 17.01 12.54 -8.22
CA GLY A 60 15.86 12.80 -7.37
C GLY A 60 15.87 12.01 -6.07
N MET A 61 14.76 12.10 -5.33
CA MET A 61 14.58 11.44 -4.02
C MET A 61 14.12 9.98 -4.14
N GLY A 62 13.78 9.54 -5.35
CA GLY A 62 13.36 8.18 -5.65
C GLY A 62 14.45 7.14 -5.39
N GLY A 63 14.05 5.89 -5.23
CA GLY A 63 14.97 4.76 -5.02
C GLY A 63 14.84 3.66 -6.06
N ALA A 64 14.26 3.96 -7.22
CA ALA A 64 14.03 3.05 -8.35
C ALA A 64 13.27 1.75 -8.00
N THR A 65 12.37 1.82 -7.02
CA THR A 65 11.43 0.74 -6.73
C THR A 65 10.06 1.34 -6.43
N SER A 66 8.99 0.58 -6.64
CA SER A 66 7.63 1.01 -6.29
C SER A 66 7.48 1.34 -4.80
N SER A 67 8.30 0.74 -3.93
CA SER A 67 8.33 0.99 -2.47
C SER A 67 9.04 2.27 -2.07
N THR A 68 9.77 2.91 -2.99
CA THR A 68 10.61 4.10 -2.73
C THR A 68 10.39 5.22 -3.75
N SER A 69 9.42 5.10 -4.64
CA SER A 69 8.98 6.12 -5.59
C SER A 69 7.58 6.61 -5.20
N LYS A 70 7.50 7.37 -4.11
CA LYS A 70 6.24 7.69 -3.41
C LYS A 70 6.25 9.10 -2.86
N THR A 71 5.14 9.80 -3.02
CA THR A 71 4.90 11.11 -2.43
C THR A 71 3.62 11.13 -1.60
N VAL A 72 3.61 11.98 -0.57
CA VAL A 72 2.48 12.15 0.35
C VAL A 72 2.24 13.63 0.55
N ILE A 73 0.98 14.05 0.44
CA ILE A 73 0.56 15.41 0.76
C ILE A 73 -0.48 15.32 1.86
N LEU A 74 -0.23 16.02 2.97
CA LEU A 74 -1.17 16.15 4.08
C LEU A 74 -1.71 17.57 4.19
N ALA A 75 -2.98 17.68 4.57
CA ALA A 75 -3.62 18.94 4.92
C ALA A 75 -4.48 18.75 6.17
N LYS A 76 -4.73 19.82 6.93
CA LYS A 76 -5.72 19.77 8.01
C LYS A 76 -7.07 19.39 7.41
N SER A 77 -7.75 18.40 7.99
CA SER A 77 -9.03 17.97 7.44
C SER A 77 -10.12 19.01 7.70
N THR A 78 -11.02 19.19 6.72
CA THR A 78 -12.27 19.93 6.88
C THR A 78 -13.46 19.01 7.14
N ARG A 79 -13.23 17.69 7.16
CA ARG A 79 -14.26 16.68 7.37
C ARG A 79 -14.52 16.50 8.85
N ALA A 80 -15.80 16.29 9.20
CA ALA A 80 -16.17 15.89 10.55
C ALA A 80 -15.41 14.63 10.96
N ASP A 81 -15.02 14.58 12.22
CA ASP A 81 -14.35 13.43 12.83
C ASP A 81 -12.99 13.03 12.24
N HIS A 82 -12.35 13.91 11.47
CA HIS A 82 -11.01 13.69 10.94
C HIS A 82 -10.06 14.83 11.35
N ASP A 83 -8.80 14.48 11.60
CA ASP A 83 -7.76 15.42 11.99
C ASP A 83 -6.98 15.90 10.76
N VAL A 84 -6.70 14.99 9.81
CA VAL A 84 -5.82 15.24 8.66
C VAL A 84 -6.32 14.53 7.40
N ASP A 85 -6.28 15.22 6.27
CA ASP A 85 -6.48 14.64 4.94
C ASP A 85 -5.15 14.11 4.42
N TYR A 86 -5.18 12.87 3.91
CA TYR A 86 -4.02 12.17 3.37
C TYR A 86 -4.21 11.84 1.88
N LEU A 87 -3.37 12.46 1.04
CA LEU A 87 -3.26 12.14 -0.38
C LEU A 87 -1.94 11.42 -0.67
N PHE A 88 -2.03 10.30 -1.37
CA PHE A 88 -0.91 9.47 -1.81
C PHE A 88 -0.73 9.54 -3.32
N GLY A 89 0.50 9.81 -3.76
CA GLY A 89 0.92 9.73 -5.15
C GLY A 89 1.93 8.61 -5.38
N GLN A 90 1.58 7.62 -6.19
CA GLN A 90 2.54 6.63 -6.70
C GLN A 90 3.20 7.19 -7.96
N VAL A 91 4.47 7.57 -7.87
CA VAL A 91 5.20 8.13 -9.01
C VAL A 91 5.76 6.98 -9.86
N SER A 92 5.42 6.94 -11.15
CA SER A 92 6.01 6.01 -12.11
C SER A 92 7.50 6.30 -12.27
N ILE A 93 8.31 5.25 -12.42
CA ILE A 93 9.76 5.40 -12.59
C ILE A 93 10.04 5.86 -14.01
N ASP A 94 9.42 5.21 -14.99
CA ASP A 94 9.68 5.26 -16.42
C ASP A 94 8.77 6.21 -17.21
N LYS A 95 7.62 6.59 -16.65
CA LYS A 95 6.60 7.43 -17.32
C LYS A 95 6.38 8.74 -16.56
N PRO A 96 6.02 9.85 -17.26
CA PRO A 96 5.65 11.11 -16.62
C PRO A 96 4.24 11.02 -16.03
N PHE A 97 4.07 10.17 -15.01
CA PHE A 97 2.76 9.85 -14.45
C PHE A 97 2.82 9.70 -12.92
N VAL A 98 1.86 10.33 -12.26
CA VAL A 98 1.59 10.14 -10.82
C VAL A 98 0.21 9.50 -10.69
N ASP A 99 0.19 8.29 -10.14
CA ASP A 99 -1.06 7.57 -9.92
C ASP A 99 -1.64 7.93 -8.55
N TRP A 100 -2.85 8.51 -8.58
CA TRP A 100 -3.61 8.95 -7.41
C TRP A 100 -4.79 8.01 -7.09
N SER A 101 -4.90 6.84 -7.73
CA SER A 101 -6.08 5.96 -7.65
C SER A 101 -6.18 5.12 -6.37
N GLY A 102 -5.13 5.07 -5.54
CA GLY A 102 -5.06 4.16 -4.41
C GLY A 102 -4.45 4.76 -3.16
N ASN A 103 -4.38 3.94 -2.12
CA ASN A 103 -3.74 4.25 -0.85
C ASN A 103 -2.39 3.51 -0.71
N CYS A 104 -1.48 4.04 0.10
CA CYS A 104 -0.29 3.34 0.57
C CYS A 104 -0.38 3.02 2.07
N GLY A 105 -0.89 1.83 2.40
CA GLY A 105 -1.05 1.40 3.80
C GLY A 105 0.24 1.32 4.61
N ASN A 106 1.41 1.20 3.96
CA ASN A 106 2.70 1.29 4.67
C ASN A 106 3.00 2.73 5.11
N LEU A 107 2.78 3.71 4.22
CA LEU A 107 3.01 5.12 4.55
C LEU A 107 1.95 5.70 5.49
N SER A 108 0.76 5.09 5.59
CA SER A 108 -0.23 5.43 6.64
C SER A 108 0.36 5.41 8.06
N ALA A 109 1.37 4.56 8.33
CA ALA A 109 2.07 4.54 9.62
C ALA A 109 2.86 5.84 9.90
N ALA A 110 3.37 6.49 8.85
CA ALA A 110 4.12 7.75 8.95
C ALA A 110 3.20 8.97 8.88
N VAL A 111 2.00 8.84 8.29
CA VAL A 111 1.03 9.94 8.17
C VAL A 111 0.64 10.50 9.53
N GLY A 112 0.32 9.64 10.50
CA GLY A 112 -0.04 10.09 11.86
C GLY A 112 1.11 10.88 12.50
N SER A 113 2.32 10.33 12.47
CA SER A 113 3.53 10.98 12.98
C SER A 113 3.81 12.33 12.31
N PHE A 114 3.78 12.38 10.96
CA PHE A 114 4.00 13.62 10.22
C PHE A 114 2.91 14.65 10.53
N ALA A 115 1.64 14.26 10.63
CA ALA A 115 0.55 15.17 10.92
C ALA A 115 0.70 15.86 12.29
N ILE A 116 1.19 15.12 13.29
CA ILE A 116 1.50 15.68 14.61
C ILE A 116 2.67 16.65 14.51
N SER A 117 3.80 16.21 13.96
CA SER A 117 5.02 17.04 13.85
C SER A 117 4.83 18.29 12.97
N ALA A 118 3.99 18.22 11.94
CA ALA A 118 3.67 19.34 11.05
C ALA A 118 2.58 20.29 11.61
N GLY A 119 2.07 20.03 12.82
CA GLY A 119 1.03 20.85 13.46
C GLY A 119 -0.32 20.80 12.74
N LEU A 120 -0.65 19.68 12.11
CA LEU A 120 -1.93 19.48 11.40
C LEU A 120 -3.02 18.93 12.32
N VAL A 121 -2.62 18.24 13.40
CA VAL A 121 -3.51 17.73 14.44
C VAL A 121 -3.79 18.81 15.49
N ASP A 122 -5.02 18.84 16.03
CA ASP A 122 -5.35 19.70 17.18
C ASP A 122 -4.45 19.36 18.39
N PRO A 123 -3.69 20.32 18.95
CA PRO A 123 -2.84 20.10 20.11
C PRO A 123 -3.56 19.46 21.30
N ALA A 124 -4.86 19.71 21.48
CA ALA A 124 -5.65 19.10 22.56
C ALA A 124 -5.78 17.56 22.42
N ARG A 125 -5.49 17.01 21.23
CA ARG A 125 -5.49 15.56 20.95
C ARG A 125 -4.11 14.92 21.06
N VAL A 126 -3.06 15.71 21.31
CA VAL A 126 -1.68 15.23 21.46
C VAL A 126 -1.32 15.31 22.95
N PRO A 127 -1.29 14.18 23.68
CA PRO A 127 -0.96 14.19 25.10
C PRO A 127 0.53 14.49 25.32
N GLU A 128 0.91 14.92 26.52
CA GLU A 128 2.33 15.05 26.90
C GLU A 128 3.04 13.69 26.87
N ASN A 129 2.38 12.62 27.32
CA ASN A 129 2.87 11.25 27.24
C ASN A 129 1.68 10.30 27.00
N GLY A 130 1.88 9.23 26.22
CA GLY A 130 0.86 8.22 25.96
C GLY A 130 0.67 7.94 24.48
N VAL A 131 -0.58 7.88 24.01
CA VAL A 131 -0.91 7.60 22.61
C VAL A 131 -1.83 8.69 22.08
N ALA A 132 -1.41 9.34 20.99
CA ALA A 132 -2.27 10.21 20.19
C ALA A 132 -3.05 9.37 19.16
N VAL A 133 -4.38 9.47 19.18
CA VAL A 133 -5.25 8.81 18.21
C VAL A 133 -5.54 9.78 17.07
N VAL A 134 -4.80 9.63 15.96
CA VAL A 134 -4.91 10.47 14.77
C VAL A 134 -5.92 9.87 13.79
N ARG A 135 -6.95 10.64 13.45
CA ARG A 135 -8.02 10.26 12.53
C ARG A 135 -7.69 10.79 11.14
N ILE A 136 -7.35 9.89 10.24
CA ILE A 136 -6.82 10.19 8.90
C ILE A 136 -7.92 9.99 7.89
N TRP A 137 -8.22 11.03 7.10
CA TRP A 137 -9.07 10.90 5.93
C TRP A 137 -8.26 10.45 4.71
N GLN A 138 -8.55 9.23 4.29
CA GLN A 138 -8.33 8.54 3.03
C GLN A 138 -8.58 9.29 1.72
N ALA A 139 -7.93 10.41 1.37
CA ALA A 139 -8.44 11.27 0.30
C ALA A 139 -8.48 10.63 -1.11
N ASN A 140 -7.64 9.63 -1.40
CA ASN A 140 -7.66 8.92 -2.69
C ASN A 140 -8.86 7.97 -2.81
N ILE A 141 -9.20 7.26 -1.72
CA ILE A 141 -10.19 6.16 -1.75
C ILE A 141 -11.45 6.43 -0.94
N GLY A 142 -11.52 7.58 -0.28
CA GLY A 142 -12.63 7.99 0.53
C GLY A 142 -12.87 7.15 1.79
N LYS A 143 -11.83 6.83 2.57
CA LYS A 143 -11.95 5.95 3.75
C LYS A 143 -11.23 6.46 5.00
N SER A 144 -11.72 6.10 6.18
CA SER A 144 -11.09 6.48 7.44
C SER A 144 -9.97 5.52 7.84
N ILE A 145 -8.85 6.06 8.29
CA ILE A 145 -7.75 5.30 8.88
C ILE A 145 -7.45 5.90 10.26
N ILE A 146 -7.33 5.06 11.28
CA ILE A 146 -6.93 5.48 12.63
C ILE A 146 -5.48 5.08 12.85
N ALA A 147 -4.64 6.03 13.24
CA ALA A 147 -3.26 5.78 13.64
C ALA A 147 -3.09 6.07 15.13
N HIS A 148 -2.63 5.05 15.86
CA HIS A 148 -2.28 5.14 17.26
C HIS A 148 -0.80 5.45 17.38
N VAL A 149 -0.47 6.72 17.54
CA VAL A 149 0.92 7.22 17.52
C VAL A 149 1.41 7.40 18.96
N PRO A 150 2.46 6.69 19.39
CA PRO A 150 3.02 6.87 20.72
C PRO A 150 3.70 8.24 20.85
N ILE A 151 3.49 8.89 21.99
CA ILE A 151 3.99 10.24 22.32
C ILE A 151 4.77 10.20 23.62
N THR A 152 5.92 10.88 23.64
CA THR A 152 6.77 11.08 24.82
C THR A 152 7.20 12.55 24.86
N ASN A 153 7.00 13.23 25.99
CA ASN A 153 7.32 14.65 26.18
C ASN A 153 6.77 15.57 25.08
N GLY A 154 5.50 15.36 24.71
CA GLY A 154 4.78 16.15 23.70
C GLY A 154 5.23 15.93 22.26
N VAL A 155 6.16 15.00 22.01
CA VAL A 155 6.68 14.69 20.67
C VAL A 155 6.49 13.22 20.30
N VAL A 156 6.45 12.92 19.00
CA VAL A 156 6.31 11.55 18.50
C VAL A 156 7.45 10.67 19.01
N GLN A 157 7.10 9.54 19.63
CA GLN A 157 8.04 8.49 20.00
C GLN A 157 8.36 7.65 18.77
N GLU A 158 9.50 7.88 18.13
CA GLU A 158 9.89 7.15 16.91
C GLU A 158 10.70 5.87 17.20
N THR A 159 11.49 5.87 18.28
CA THR A 159 12.36 4.74 18.65
C THR A 159 11.63 3.74 19.55
N GLY A 160 12.03 2.48 19.49
CA GLY A 160 11.40 1.39 20.24
C GLY A 160 12.02 0.04 19.85
N ASP A 161 11.43 -1.03 20.35
CA ASP A 161 11.87 -2.41 20.17
C ASP A 161 10.95 -3.22 19.24
N PHE A 162 9.91 -2.60 18.65
CA PHE A 162 9.02 -3.28 17.71
C PHE A 162 9.74 -3.57 16.40
N GLU A 163 9.85 -4.86 16.09
CA GLU A 163 10.39 -5.38 14.85
C GLU A 163 9.30 -5.57 13.79
N LEU A 164 9.62 -5.22 12.55
CA LEU A 164 8.77 -5.44 11.39
C LEU A 164 9.60 -6.13 10.31
N ASP A 165 9.26 -7.37 9.95
CA ASP A 165 9.96 -8.11 8.91
C ASP A 165 9.98 -7.30 7.59
N GLY A 166 11.17 -7.03 7.05
CA GLY A 166 11.39 -6.10 5.93
C GLY A 166 11.82 -4.68 6.33
N VAL A 167 11.92 -4.39 7.64
CA VAL A 167 12.56 -3.20 8.21
C VAL A 167 13.79 -3.65 8.99
N THR A 168 14.94 -3.02 8.71
CA THR A 168 16.25 -3.46 9.25
C THR A 168 16.41 -3.23 10.75
N PHE A 169 15.83 -2.16 11.29
CA PHE A 169 16.01 -1.75 12.68
C PHE A 169 14.67 -1.59 13.39
N PRO A 170 14.57 -1.93 14.67
CA PRO A 170 13.35 -1.74 15.44
C PRO A 170 13.04 -0.25 15.62
N ALA A 171 11.77 0.03 15.91
CA ALA A 171 11.23 1.36 16.13
C ALA A 171 10.00 1.27 17.06
N ALA A 172 9.34 2.39 17.35
CA ALA A 172 8.08 2.34 18.08
C ALA A 172 6.98 1.68 17.24
N GLU A 173 6.11 0.90 17.89
CA GLU A 173 4.92 0.35 17.26
C GLU A 173 3.90 1.45 16.98
N VAL A 174 3.34 1.46 15.77
CA VAL A 174 2.20 2.27 15.38
C VAL A 174 1.10 1.31 14.92
N GLN A 175 0.05 1.19 15.71
CA GLN A 175 -1.14 0.42 15.34
C GLN A 175 -2.00 1.23 14.37
N LEU A 176 -2.45 0.58 13.30
CA LEU A 176 -3.34 1.13 12.30
C LEU A 176 -4.65 0.37 12.26
N GLU A 177 -5.75 1.11 12.19
CA GLU A 177 -7.09 0.57 11.90
C GLU A 177 -7.60 1.16 10.60
N PHE A 178 -7.93 0.30 9.64
CA PHE A 178 -8.58 0.67 8.38
C PHE A 178 -10.08 0.43 8.57
N ILE A 179 -10.85 1.49 8.68
CA ILE A 179 -12.28 1.44 9.01
C ILE A 179 -13.09 1.22 7.73
N ASP A 180 -14.05 0.31 7.80
CA ASP A 180 -14.93 -0.10 6.70
C ASP A 180 -14.14 -0.25 5.37
N PRO A 181 -13.10 -1.11 5.33
CA PRO A 181 -12.12 -1.13 4.25
C PRO A 181 -12.68 -1.62 2.92
N ALA A 182 -13.90 -2.18 2.90
CA ALA A 182 -14.60 -2.52 1.67
C ALA A 182 -14.94 -1.26 0.88
N ALA A 183 -14.72 -1.26 -0.43
CA ALA A 183 -15.17 -0.16 -1.27
C ALA A 183 -16.70 -0.02 -1.21
N GLU A 184 -17.19 1.21 -1.28
CA GLU A 184 -18.60 1.54 -1.47
C GLU A 184 -18.65 2.50 -2.66
N GLU A 185 -18.88 1.97 -3.86
CA GLU A 185 -19.08 2.76 -5.08
C GLU A 185 -20.44 2.39 -5.69
N GLU A 186 -21.24 3.39 -6.05
CA GLU A 186 -22.45 3.18 -6.84
C GLU A 186 -22.08 2.78 -8.28
N GLY A 187 -22.16 1.48 -8.58
CA GLY A 187 -21.99 0.93 -9.92
C GLY A 187 -21.01 -0.24 -9.97
N GLY A 188 -21.46 -1.45 -9.61
CA GLY A 188 -20.81 -2.76 -9.91
C GLY A 188 -19.46 -3.06 -9.24
N GLY A 189 -18.51 -2.12 -9.24
CA GLY A 189 -17.15 -2.25 -8.67
C GLY A 189 -17.04 -1.95 -7.17
N GLY A 190 -18.13 -1.43 -6.58
CA GLY A 190 -18.22 -0.98 -5.20
C GLY A 190 -18.69 -2.02 -4.18
N SER A 191 -18.63 -3.30 -4.51
CA SER A 191 -18.85 -4.40 -3.55
C SER A 191 -17.50 -4.95 -3.08
N MET A 192 -17.44 -5.47 -1.86
CA MET A 192 -16.28 -6.21 -1.36
C MET A 192 -15.89 -7.35 -2.31
N PHE A 193 -16.85 -8.01 -2.95
CA PHE A 193 -16.64 -8.97 -4.03
C PHE A 193 -17.36 -8.45 -5.28
N PRO A 194 -16.67 -7.71 -6.17
CA PRO A 194 -17.29 -7.08 -7.35
C PRO A 194 -17.99 -8.05 -8.30
N THR A 195 -17.60 -9.33 -8.28
CA THR A 195 -18.22 -10.38 -9.10
C THR A 195 -19.45 -11.02 -8.45
N GLY A 196 -19.70 -10.74 -7.16
CA GLY A 196 -20.67 -11.43 -6.32
C GLY A 196 -20.21 -12.78 -5.78
N ASN A 197 -19.02 -13.27 -6.18
CA ASN A 197 -18.52 -14.59 -5.81
C ASN A 197 -17.30 -14.48 -4.88
N LEU A 198 -17.17 -15.43 -3.95
CA LEU A 198 -15.94 -15.58 -3.15
C LEU A 198 -14.78 -16.14 -3.97
N ILE A 199 -15.11 -16.98 -4.96
CA ILE A 199 -14.16 -17.58 -5.91
C ILE A 199 -14.83 -17.59 -7.29
N ASP A 200 -14.15 -17.02 -8.29
CA ASP A 200 -14.49 -17.08 -9.70
C ASP A 200 -13.55 -18.04 -10.45
N ASP A 201 -14.01 -18.50 -11.61
CA ASP A 201 -13.13 -18.98 -12.68
C ASP A 201 -12.69 -17.78 -13.52
N LEU A 202 -11.42 -17.36 -13.38
CA LEU A 202 -10.82 -16.29 -14.15
C LEU A 202 -10.18 -16.84 -15.42
N GLU A 203 -10.86 -16.68 -16.54
CA GLU A 203 -10.33 -17.04 -17.86
C GLU A 203 -9.32 -15.98 -18.34
N VAL A 204 -8.11 -16.43 -18.67
CA VAL A 204 -7.02 -15.59 -19.19
C VAL A 204 -6.54 -16.21 -20.51
N PRO A 205 -7.13 -15.80 -21.65
CA PRO A 205 -6.76 -16.28 -22.98
C PRO A 205 -5.25 -16.31 -23.23
N GLY A 206 -4.75 -17.46 -23.68
CA GLY A 206 -3.32 -17.70 -23.93
C GLY A 206 -2.49 -18.02 -22.69
N VAL A 207 -3.08 -17.97 -21.49
CA VAL A 207 -2.41 -18.29 -20.22
C VAL A 207 -3.08 -19.48 -19.52
N GLY A 208 -4.39 -19.43 -19.30
CA GLY A 208 -5.16 -20.49 -18.63
C GLY A 208 -6.41 -19.98 -17.93
N THR A 209 -7.09 -20.88 -17.22
CA THR A 209 -8.23 -20.53 -16.34
C THR A 209 -7.82 -20.80 -14.90
N PHE A 210 -7.99 -19.81 -14.03
CA PHE A 210 -7.54 -19.85 -12.65
C PHE A 210 -8.71 -19.68 -11.70
N LYS A 211 -8.76 -20.47 -10.61
CA LYS A 211 -9.59 -20.08 -9.48
C LYS A 211 -9.04 -18.78 -8.90
N ALA A 212 -9.90 -17.79 -8.74
CA ALA A 212 -9.51 -16.46 -8.26
C ALA A 212 -10.50 -15.90 -7.25
N THR A 213 -10.01 -15.35 -6.14
CA THR A 213 -10.79 -14.43 -5.30
C THR A 213 -10.49 -13.01 -5.76
N LEU A 214 -11.52 -12.28 -6.20
CA LEU A 214 -11.41 -10.88 -6.60
C LEU A 214 -12.07 -10.01 -5.51
N ILE A 215 -11.26 -9.38 -4.67
CA ILE A 215 -11.74 -8.64 -3.50
C ILE A 215 -11.38 -7.15 -3.60
N ASN A 216 -12.28 -6.28 -3.14
CA ASN A 216 -12.08 -4.84 -3.03
C ASN A 216 -12.12 -4.40 -1.56
N ALA A 217 -11.05 -4.73 -0.82
CA ALA A 217 -10.89 -4.34 0.59
C ALA A 217 -9.48 -3.80 0.84
N GLY A 218 -9.36 -2.54 1.24
CA GLY A 218 -8.10 -1.80 1.36
C GLY A 218 -7.49 -1.41 0.00
N ILE A 219 -7.41 -2.34 -0.95
CA ILE A 219 -7.15 -2.09 -2.38
C ILE A 219 -7.72 -3.26 -3.21
N PRO A 220 -8.25 -3.01 -4.42
CA PRO A 220 -8.66 -4.08 -5.32
C PRO A 220 -7.51 -5.09 -5.54
N THR A 221 -7.75 -6.35 -5.22
CA THR A 221 -6.73 -7.41 -5.23
C THR A 221 -7.30 -8.72 -5.79
N ILE A 222 -6.54 -9.30 -6.71
CA ILE A 222 -6.80 -10.62 -7.29
C ILE A 222 -5.90 -11.63 -6.56
N PHE A 223 -6.49 -12.62 -5.91
CA PHE A 223 -5.79 -13.74 -5.29
C PHE A 223 -5.99 -15.01 -6.11
N ILE A 224 -4.90 -15.71 -6.43
CA ILE A 224 -4.88 -16.98 -7.18
C ILE A 224 -4.02 -18.00 -6.42
N ASN A 225 -4.23 -19.30 -6.62
CA ASN A 225 -3.38 -20.29 -5.97
C ASN A 225 -2.00 -20.33 -6.63
N ALA A 226 -0.95 -20.45 -5.84
CA ALA A 226 0.42 -20.59 -6.34
C ALA A 226 0.57 -21.81 -7.27
N GLN A 227 -0.03 -22.94 -6.87
CA GLN A 227 0.05 -24.19 -7.62
C GLN A 227 -0.56 -24.09 -9.04
N ASP A 228 -1.61 -23.28 -9.20
CA ASP A 228 -2.29 -23.12 -10.50
C ASP A 228 -1.39 -22.35 -11.48
N LEU A 229 -0.40 -21.61 -10.97
CA LEU A 229 0.64 -20.92 -11.73
C LEU A 229 1.95 -21.70 -11.82
N GLY A 230 2.05 -22.89 -11.23
CA GLY A 230 3.30 -23.65 -11.13
C GLY A 230 4.29 -23.11 -10.08
N TYR A 231 3.82 -22.31 -9.12
CA TYR A 231 4.62 -21.79 -8.01
C TYR A 231 4.31 -22.53 -6.70
N THR A 232 5.24 -22.41 -5.75
CA THR A 232 5.14 -22.99 -4.41
C THR A 232 4.55 -22.03 -3.39
N GLY A 233 4.59 -20.71 -3.66
CA GLY A 233 4.29 -19.66 -2.69
C GLY A 233 5.48 -19.20 -1.86
N THR A 234 6.65 -19.83 -2.02
CA THR A 234 7.88 -19.51 -1.26
C THR A 234 8.84 -18.58 -2.02
N GLU A 235 8.55 -18.26 -3.28
CA GLU A 235 9.43 -17.55 -4.21
C GLU A 235 9.94 -16.20 -3.66
N LEU A 236 11.22 -15.89 -3.88
CA LEU A 236 11.81 -14.59 -3.62
C LEU A 236 11.90 -13.75 -4.91
N GLN A 237 12.25 -12.47 -4.79
CA GLN A 237 12.26 -11.54 -5.92
C GLN A 237 13.08 -12.03 -7.12
N GLY A 238 14.24 -12.64 -6.90
CA GLY A 238 15.09 -13.14 -7.99
C GLY A 238 14.43 -14.21 -8.86
N ALA A 239 13.50 -15.00 -8.31
CA ALA A 239 12.81 -16.05 -9.05
C ALA A 239 11.74 -15.52 -10.02
N ILE A 240 11.24 -14.30 -9.81
CA ILE A 240 10.14 -13.71 -10.59
C ILE A 240 10.58 -12.44 -11.33
N ASN A 241 11.29 -11.52 -10.65
CA ASN A 241 11.64 -10.21 -11.22
C ASN A 241 12.68 -10.28 -12.34
N SER A 242 13.37 -11.42 -12.47
CA SER A 242 14.34 -11.71 -13.51
C SER A 242 13.77 -12.55 -14.66
N ASP A 243 12.50 -12.95 -14.60
CA ASP A 243 11.81 -13.71 -15.64
C ASP A 243 10.76 -12.83 -16.35
N PRO A 244 11.08 -12.26 -17.53
CA PRO A 244 10.13 -11.45 -18.29
C PRO A 244 8.84 -12.18 -18.66
N LYS A 245 8.87 -13.51 -18.82
CA LYS A 245 7.67 -14.30 -19.15
C LYS A 245 6.74 -14.38 -17.95
N ALA A 246 7.29 -14.62 -16.77
CA ALA A 246 6.51 -14.58 -15.52
C ALA A 246 5.88 -13.20 -15.32
N LEU A 247 6.65 -12.12 -15.50
CA LEU A 247 6.12 -10.75 -15.35
C LEU A 247 5.00 -10.45 -16.35
N ALA A 248 5.16 -10.84 -17.62
CA ALA A 248 4.13 -10.68 -18.64
C ALA A 248 2.88 -11.51 -18.34
N MET A 249 3.03 -12.73 -17.84
CA MET A 249 1.93 -13.59 -17.40
C MET A 249 1.14 -12.92 -16.27
N PHE A 250 1.82 -12.45 -15.21
CA PHE A 250 1.15 -11.79 -14.09
C PHE A 250 0.43 -10.51 -14.52
N GLU A 251 1.02 -9.71 -15.42
CA GLU A 251 0.36 -8.52 -15.95
C GLU A 251 -0.89 -8.87 -16.76
N THR A 252 -0.82 -9.94 -17.57
CA THR A 252 -1.99 -10.43 -18.33
C THR A 252 -3.09 -10.88 -17.37
N VAL A 253 -2.78 -11.70 -16.36
CA VAL A 253 -3.74 -12.12 -15.34
C VAL A 253 -4.34 -10.92 -14.61
N ARG A 254 -3.51 -9.92 -14.26
CA ARG A 254 -3.97 -8.69 -13.60
C ARG A 254 -4.94 -7.90 -14.46
N ALA A 255 -4.66 -7.73 -15.75
CA ALA A 255 -5.51 -6.99 -16.68
C ALA A 255 -6.88 -7.68 -16.86
N TYR A 256 -6.91 -9.01 -17.03
CA TYR A 256 -8.17 -9.75 -17.11
C TYR A 256 -8.95 -9.73 -15.78
N GLY A 257 -8.26 -9.82 -14.65
CA GLY A 257 -8.92 -9.64 -13.35
C GLY A 257 -9.48 -8.23 -13.16
N ALA A 258 -8.78 -7.19 -13.61
CA ALA A 258 -9.28 -5.81 -13.60
C ALA A 258 -10.55 -5.66 -14.42
N LEU A 259 -10.59 -6.25 -15.62
CA LEU A 259 -11.77 -6.29 -16.47
C LEU A 259 -12.92 -7.04 -15.79
N ARG A 260 -12.64 -8.22 -15.19
CA ARG A 260 -13.62 -9.04 -14.48
C ARG A 260 -14.21 -8.33 -13.26
N MET A 261 -13.43 -7.51 -12.57
CA MET A 261 -13.85 -6.67 -11.45
C MET A 261 -14.62 -5.41 -11.88
N GLY A 262 -14.68 -5.11 -13.19
CA GLY A 262 -15.31 -3.89 -13.70
C GLY A 262 -14.48 -2.61 -13.48
N LEU A 263 -13.19 -2.73 -13.16
CA LEU A 263 -12.30 -1.57 -12.92
C LEU A 263 -11.81 -0.90 -14.21
N ILE A 264 -11.91 -1.62 -15.33
CA ILE A 264 -11.62 -1.17 -16.70
C ILE A 264 -12.68 -1.75 -17.63
N LYS A 265 -12.93 -1.10 -18.77
CA LYS A 265 -13.90 -1.59 -19.78
C LYS A 265 -13.22 -2.33 -20.92
N HIS A 266 -11.99 -1.95 -21.23
CA HIS A 266 -11.15 -2.55 -22.25
C HIS A 266 -9.77 -2.90 -21.68
N LEU A 267 -9.15 -3.98 -22.18
CA LEU A 267 -7.89 -4.50 -21.65
C LEU A 267 -6.70 -3.54 -21.80
N ASP A 268 -6.71 -2.70 -22.83
CA ASP A 268 -5.69 -1.70 -23.12
C ASP A 268 -5.63 -0.59 -22.06
N GLU A 269 -6.74 -0.29 -21.37
CA GLU A 269 -6.78 0.62 -20.23
C GLU A 269 -5.86 0.16 -19.08
N ALA A 270 -5.59 -1.15 -18.96
CA ALA A 270 -4.74 -1.69 -17.92
C ALA A 270 -3.30 -1.14 -17.99
N ALA A 271 -2.80 -0.78 -19.18
CA ALA A 271 -1.48 -0.20 -19.39
C ALA A 271 -1.32 1.20 -18.77
N GLN A 272 -2.43 1.93 -18.64
CA GLN A 272 -2.50 3.25 -17.99
C GLN A 272 -2.91 3.15 -16.51
N ARG A 273 -3.44 2.00 -16.08
CA ARG A 273 -3.87 1.73 -14.70
C ARG A 273 -3.02 0.61 -14.07
N GLN A 274 -1.75 0.92 -13.82
CA GLN A 274 -0.78 -0.05 -13.28
C GLN A 274 -0.85 -0.20 -11.76
N HIS A 275 -1.41 0.79 -11.04
CA HIS A 275 -1.46 0.73 -9.59
C HIS A 275 -2.56 -0.22 -9.06
N THR A 276 -3.72 -0.30 -9.70
CA THR A 276 -4.84 -1.15 -9.28
C THR A 276 -5.47 -1.91 -10.45
N PRO A 277 -5.98 -3.15 -10.25
CA PRO A 277 -5.86 -3.94 -9.03
C PRO A 277 -4.44 -4.47 -8.81
N LYS A 278 -4.17 -5.00 -7.62
CA LYS A 278 -2.99 -5.83 -7.36
C LYS A 278 -3.26 -7.28 -7.78
N VAL A 279 -2.21 -8.01 -8.10
CA VAL A 279 -2.26 -9.47 -8.28
C VAL A 279 -1.33 -10.12 -7.26
N ALA A 280 -1.86 -11.14 -6.57
CA ALA A 280 -1.16 -11.89 -5.56
C ALA A 280 -1.48 -13.37 -5.69
N PHE A 281 -0.53 -14.23 -5.31
CA PHE A 281 -0.75 -15.66 -5.24
C PHE A 281 -0.55 -16.19 -3.82
N VAL A 282 -1.34 -17.19 -3.48
CA VAL A 282 -1.43 -17.76 -2.13
C VAL A 282 -1.09 -19.24 -2.12
N ALA A 283 -0.52 -19.72 -1.02
CA ALA A 283 -0.28 -21.13 -0.78
C ALA A 283 -0.49 -21.48 0.69
N LYS A 284 -0.61 -22.78 0.97
CA LYS A 284 -0.58 -23.31 2.33
C LYS A 284 0.77 -22.99 2.99
N PRO A 285 0.86 -22.99 4.33
CA PRO A 285 2.12 -22.85 5.04
C PRO A 285 3.19 -23.83 4.54
N ALA A 286 4.40 -23.33 4.34
CA ALA A 286 5.57 -24.13 4.04
C ALA A 286 6.82 -23.46 4.63
N ASP A 287 7.84 -24.26 4.92
CA ASP A 287 9.16 -23.75 5.31
C ASP A 287 9.77 -22.97 4.14
N TYR A 288 10.37 -21.81 4.43
CA TYR A 288 11.19 -21.08 3.46
C TYR A 288 12.25 -20.22 4.16
N VAL A 289 13.22 -19.74 3.38
CA VAL A 289 14.22 -18.77 3.83
C VAL A 289 13.83 -17.40 3.30
N ALA A 290 13.60 -16.45 4.20
CA ALA A 290 13.30 -15.07 3.84
C ALA A 290 14.50 -14.38 3.17
N SER A 291 14.26 -13.24 2.51
CA SER A 291 15.30 -12.43 1.85
C SER A 291 16.43 -11.98 2.79
N SER A 292 16.18 -11.92 4.10
CA SER A 292 17.18 -11.62 5.14
C SER A 292 18.04 -12.82 5.56
N GLY A 293 17.75 -14.02 5.06
CA GLY A 293 18.36 -15.28 5.51
C GLY A 293 17.66 -15.93 6.71
N LYS A 294 16.65 -15.27 7.30
CA LYS A 294 15.84 -15.83 8.40
C LYS A 294 15.03 -17.02 7.90
N ALA A 295 15.14 -18.17 8.57
CA ALA A 295 14.27 -19.31 8.32
C ALA A 295 12.87 -19.03 8.90
N ILE A 296 11.84 -19.24 8.09
CA ILE A 296 10.44 -19.18 8.49
C ILE A 296 9.89 -20.60 8.43
N LYS A 297 9.34 -21.10 9.54
CA LYS A 297 8.74 -22.43 9.59
C LYS A 297 7.30 -22.39 9.15
N ALA A 298 6.81 -23.48 8.58
CA ALA A 298 5.40 -23.65 8.25
C ALA A 298 4.50 -23.43 9.48
N GLY A 299 4.96 -23.82 10.68
CA GLY A 299 4.23 -23.57 11.93
C GLY A 299 4.20 -22.10 12.38
N ASP A 300 5.05 -21.24 11.83
CA ASP A 300 5.12 -19.81 12.17
C ASP A 300 4.13 -18.96 11.37
N VAL A 301 3.46 -19.54 10.37
CA VAL A 301 2.57 -18.82 9.45
C VAL A 301 1.29 -19.62 9.19
N ASP A 302 0.22 -18.89 8.94
CA ASP A 302 -1.09 -19.46 8.61
C ASP A 302 -1.23 -19.74 7.12
N LEU A 303 -0.53 -18.97 6.28
CA LEU A 303 -0.49 -19.10 4.83
C LEU A 303 0.75 -18.39 4.27
N LEU A 304 1.04 -18.62 3.00
CA LEU A 304 2.04 -17.86 2.24
C LEU A 304 1.33 -16.94 1.25
N VAL A 305 1.83 -15.71 1.12
CA VAL A 305 1.33 -14.75 0.13
C VAL A 305 2.50 -14.05 -0.55
N ARG A 306 2.39 -13.90 -1.87
CA ARG A 306 3.32 -13.18 -2.72
C ARG A 306 2.52 -12.25 -3.60
N ALA A 307 2.90 -10.97 -3.65
CA ALA A 307 2.12 -9.97 -4.38
C ALA A 307 3.02 -9.13 -5.29
N LEU A 308 2.46 -8.73 -6.43
CA LEU A 308 3.12 -7.85 -7.38
C LEU A 308 2.60 -6.42 -7.26
N SER A 309 3.48 -5.46 -7.48
CA SER A 309 3.14 -4.04 -7.57
C SER A 309 4.01 -3.36 -8.61
N MET A 310 3.38 -2.66 -9.55
CA MET A 310 4.05 -2.02 -10.69
C MET A 310 4.89 -3.03 -11.50
N GLY A 311 4.27 -4.16 -11.84
CA GLY A 311 4.89 -5.20 -12.69
C GLY A 311 6.04 -5.98 -12.05
N LYS A 312 6.26 -5.90 -10.73
CA LYS A 312 7.35 -6.60 -10.02
C LYS A 312 6.86 -7.23 -8.73
N LEU A 313 7.42 -8.38 -8.35
CA LEU A 313 7.24 -8.98 -7.04
C LEU A 313 7.73 -8.02 -5.95
N HIS A 314 6.83 -7.71 -5.02
CA HIS A 314 7.10 -6.84 -3.90
C HIS A 314 8.04 -7.53 -2.89
N HIS A 315 8.97 -6.78 -2.29
CA HIS A 315 10.01 -7.34 -1.42
C HIS A 315 9.48 -7.83 -0.04
N ALA A 316 8.40 -7.23 0.44
CA ALA A 316 7.67 -7.63 1.65
C ALA A 316 6.17 -7.75 1.30
N MET A 317 5.31 -6.89 1.86
CA MET A 317 3.91 -6.75 1.43
C MET A 317 3.47 -5.29 1.42
N MET A 318 2.60 -4.91 0.48
CA MET A 318 1.95 -3.60 0.50
C MET A 318 0.94 -3.54 1.64
N GLY A 319 0.92 -2.48 2.45
CA GLY A 319 -0.01 -2.38 3.58
C GLY A 319 -1.49 -2.55 3.19
N THR A 320 -1.91 -1.99 2.07
CA THR A 320 -3.28 -2.18 1.56
C THR A 320 -3.57 -3.62 1.09
N ALA A 321 -2.59 -4.31 0.50
CA ALA A 321 -2.72 -5.73 0.18
C ALA A 321 -2.76 -6.59 1.45
N ALA A 322 -2.08 -6.19 2.53
CA ALA A 322 -2.22 -6.85 3.83
C ALA A 322 -3.64 -6.71 4.39
N VAL A 323 -4.29 -5.56 4.23
CA VAL A 323 -5.74 -5.40 4.53
C VAL A 323 -6.57 -6.38 3.69
N ALA A 324 -6.33 -6.47 2.38
CA ALA A 324 -7.03 -7.41 1.51
C ALA A 324 -6.83 -8.87 1.95
N ILE A 325 -5.61 -9.25 2.34
CA ILE A 325 -5.29 -10.59 2.89
C ILE A 325 -6.07 -10.86 4.18
N GLY A 326 -5.99 -9.95 5.15
CA GLY A 326 -6.69 -10.13 6.44
C GLY A 326 -8.20 -10.22 6.25
N THR A 327 -8.74 -9.38 5.37
CA THR A 327 -10.17 -9.35 5.05
C THR A 327 -10.62 -10.64 4.37
N ALA A 328 -9.92 -11.07 3.31
CA ALA A 328 -10.25 -12.30 2.61
C ALA A 328 -10.08 -13.52 3.54
N ALA A 329 -9.05 -13.54 4.38
CA ALA A 329 -8.83 -14.63 5.33
C ALA A 329 -9.93 -14.77 6.39
N ALA A 330 -10.54 -13.65 6.81
CA ALA A 330 -11.67 -13.66 7.76
C ALA A 330 -12.98 -14.17 7.13
N ILE A 331 -13.06 -14.24 5.80
CA ILE A 331 -14.25 -14.63 5.06
C ILE A 331 -14.11 -16.09 4.63
N SER A 332 -14.87 -16.96 5.30
CA SER A 332 -14.90 -18.39 5.05
C SER A 332 -15.23 -18.69 3.59
N GLY A 333 -14.33 -19.40 2.90
CA GLY A 333 -14.52 -19.83 1.51
C GLY A 333 -13.79 -19.00 0.45
N THR A 334 -13.10 -17.91 0.79
CA THR A 334 -12.15 -17.29 -0.16
C THR A 334 -10.90 -18.15 -0.33
N LEU A 335 -10.14 -17.97 -1.43
CA LEU A 335 -8.86 -18.67 -1.61
C LEU A 335 -7.85 -18.36 -0.50
N VAL A 336 -7.85 -17.14 0.02
CA VAL A 336 -6.97 -16.74 1.12
C VAL A 336 -7.35 -17.48 2.40
N ASN A 337 -8.64 -17.58 2.71
CA ASN A 337 -9.14 -18.34 3.85
C ASN A 337 -8.83 -19.84 3.72
N LEU A 338 -9.03 -20.43 2.53
CA LEU A 338 -8.73 -21.83 2.25
C LEU A 338 -7.23 -22.14 2.34
N ALA A 339 -6.37 -21.26 1.83
CA ALA A 339 -4.92 -21.37 1.99
C ALA A 339 -4.50 -21.29 3.47
N ALA A 340 -5.26 -20.55 4.28
CA ALA A 340 -5.10 -20.42 5.73
C ALA A 340 -5.76 -21.54 6.56
N GLY A 341 -6.23 -22.61 5.93
CA GLY A 341 -6.82 -23.79 6.57
C GLY A 341 -8.35 -23.86 6.52
N GLY A 342 -9.04 -22.88 5.95
CA GLY A 342 -10.50 -22.92 5.76
C GLY A 342 -11.32 -22.76 7.03
N ILE A 343 -10.74 -22.18 8.09
CA ILE A 343 -11.39 -21.95 9.38
C ILE A 343 -11.71 -20.47 9.58
N GLU A 344 -12.68 -20.16 10.43
CA GLU A 344 -13.00 -18.79 10.82
C GLU A 344 -11.88 -18.21 11.69
N ARG A 345 -11.37 -17.02 11.32
CA ARG A 345 -10.26 -16.36 12.03
C ARG A 345 -10.41 -14.84 11.96
N ASN A 346 -10.18 -14.17 13.08
CA ASN A 346 -10.16 -12.70 13.15
C ASN A 346 -8.77 -12.12 12.84
N ALA A 347 -7.75 -12.98 12.70
CA ALA A 347 -6.40 -12.59 12.30
C ALA A 347 -5.65 -13.75 11.67
N VAL A 348 -4.75 -13.41 10.76
CA VAL A 348 -3.79 -14.34 10.16
C VAL A 348 -2.39 -13.75 10.19
N ARG A 349 -1.40 -14.62 10.33
CA ARG A 349 0.01 -14.34 10.11
C ARG A 349 0.42 -14.97 8.80
N PHE A 350 0.65 -14.17 7.77
CA PHE A 350 1.10 -14.69 6.48
C PHE A 350 2.62 -14.53 6.30
N GLY A 351 3.24 -15.48 5.60
CA GLY A 351 4.62 -15.39 5.15
C GLY A 351 4.73 -14.65 3.81
N HIS A 352 5.54 -13.61 3.76
CA HIS A 352 5.94 -12.84 2.58
C HIS A 352 7.46 -12.94 2.35
N PRO A 353 8.05 -12.42 1.24
CA PRO A 353 9.45 -12.69 0.92
C PRO A 353 10.45 -12.25 2.00
N SER A 354 10.16 -11.16 2.72
CA SER A 354 11.04 -10.66 3.80
C SER A 354 10.76 -11.23 5.21
N GLY A 355 9.79 -12.13 5.39
CA GLY A 355 9.40 -12.67 6.70
C GLY A 355 7.88 -12.77 6.86
N THR A 356 7.34 -12.43 8.02
CA THR A 356 5.92 -12.62 8.37
C THR A 356 5.22 -11.32 8.70
N LEU A 357 3.90 -11.32 8.56
CA LEU A 357 3.07 -10.19 8.93
C LEU A 357 1.73 -10.65 9.50
N ARG A 358 1.40 -10.19 10.70
CA ARG A 358 0.11 -10.42 11.32
C ARG A 358 -0.86 -9.30 10.95
N VAL A 359 -2.03 -9.67 10.45
CA VAL A 359 -3.13 -8.76 10.13
C VAL A 359 -4.43 -9.32 10.68
N GLY A 360 -5.24 -8.45 11.27
CA GLY A 360 -6.59 -8.76 11.74
C GLY A 360 -7.65 -8.14 10.85
N ALA A 361 -8.81 -8.78 10.77
CA ALA A 361 -10.03 -8.21 10.20
C ALA A 361 -11.25 -8.71 10.96
N GLU A 362 -12.19 -7.82 11.22
CA GLU A 362 -13.48 -8.14 11.82
C GLU A 362 -14.55 -8.16 10.72
N ALA A 363 -14.85 -9.36 10.23
CA ALA A 363 -15.87 -9.60 9.21
C ALA A 363 -17.13 -10.19 9.86
N THR A 364 -18.30 -9.68 9.50
CA THR A 364 -19.60 -10.18 9.94
C THR A 364 -20.56 -10.25 8.77
N GLN A 365 -21.43 -11.25 8.72
CA GLN A 365 -22.53 -11.25 7.77
C GLN A 365 -23.70 -10.41 8.29
N VAL A 366 -24.17 -9.48 7.47
CA VAL A 366 -25.38 -8.69 7.71
C VAL A 366 -26.29 -8.89 6.51
N ASN A 367 -27.50 -9.41 6.72
CA ASN A 367 -28.46 -9.71 5.65
C ASN A 367 -27.93 -10.61 4.53
N GLY A 368 -27.01 -11.53 4.84
CA GLY A 368 -26.39 -12.44 3.86
C GLY A 368 -25.20 -11.83 3.08
N GLU A 369 -24.84 -10.57 3.35
CA GLU A 369 -23.68 -9.91 2.76
C GLU A 369 -22.54 -9.77 3.80
N TRP A 370 -21.31 -9.95 3.35
CA TRP A 370 -20.14 -9.74 4.21
C TRP A 370 -19.86 -8.26 4.40
N VAL A 371 -19.79 -7.83 5.65
CA VAL A 371 -19.40 -6.50 6.07
C VAL A 371 -18.14 -6.61 6.92
N VAL A 372 -17.11 -5.83 6.60
CA VAL A 372 -15.88 -5.78 7.39
C VAL A 372 -15.82 -4.43 8.06
N LYS A 373 -15.90 -4.41 9.39
CA LYS A 373 -15.95 -3.18 10.18
C LYS A 373 -14.59 -2.50 10.26
N LYS A 374 -13.55 -3.31 10.42
CA LYS A 374 -12.17 -2.83 10.46
C LYS A 374 -11.16 -3.92 10.13
N ALA A 375 -10.02 -3.49 9.59
CA ALA A 375 -8.80 -4.27 9.50
C ALA A 375 -7.70 -3.62 10.32
N ILE A 376 -6.95 -4.43 11.09
CA ILE A 376 -5.97 -3.95 12.06
C ILE A 376 -4.59 -4.52 11.70
N MET A 377 -3.58 -3.67 11.72
CA MET A 377 -2.19 -4.12 11.63
C MET A 377 -1.24 -3.19 12.38
N SER A 378 -0.10 -3.74 12.77
CA SER A 378 0.99 -2.98 13.37
C SER A 378 2.06 -2.65 12.33
N ARG A 379 2.58 -1.43 12.42
CA ARG A 379 3.69 -0.91 11.62
C ARG A 379 4.63 -0.10 12.51
N SER A 380 5.62 0.53 11.90
CA SER A 380 6.44 1.55 12.55
C SER A 380 6.79 2.62 11.54
N ALA A 381 7.12 3.82 12.01
CA ALA A 381 7.55 4.92 11.18
C ALA A 381 8.73 5.66 11.82
N ARG A 382 9.52 6.35 10.99
CA ARG A 382 10.52 7.32 11.45
C ARG A 382 10.89 8.31 10.36
N VAL A 383 11.27 9.52 10.77
CA VAL A 383 11.96 10.48 9.93
C VAL A 383 13.35 9.93 9.57
N LEU A 384 13.71 10.06 8.30
CA LEU A 384 15.05 9.77 7.78
C LEU A 384 15.82 11.07 7.52
N MET A 385 15.12 12.09 7.01
CA MET A 385 15.66 13.41 6.74
C MET A 385 14.52 14.44 6.76
N GLU A 386 14.78 15.62 7.30
CA GLU A 386 13.86 16.75 7.32
C GLU A 386 14.57 18.01 6.82
N GLY A 387 13.86 18.87 6.10
CA GLY A 387 14.40 20.13 5.60
C GLY A 387 13.71 20.55 4.31
N PHE A 388 14.50 20.77 3.27
CA PHE A 388 14.00 21.23 1.97
C PHE A 388 14.46 20.31 0.84
N VAL A 389 13.53 19.82 0.04
CA VAL A 389 13.86 19.31 -1.31
C VAL A 389 14.11 20.49 -2.26
N ARG A 390 14.82 20.23 -3.35
CA ARG A 390 15.07 21.23 -4.38
C ARG A 390 14.73 20.68 -5.76
N VAL A 391 14.17 21.55 -6.59
CA VAL A 391 13.88 21.29 -8.01
C VAL A 391 14.17 22.57 -8.81
N PRO A 392 14.51 22.49 -10.10
CA PRO A 392 14.59 23.66 -10.97
C PRO A 392 13.27 24.46 -10.94
N GLY A 393 13.34 25.79 -10.88
CA GLY A 393 12.16 26.65 -10.73
C GLY A 393 11.24 26.69 -11.96
N ASP A 394 11.68 26.12 -13.08
CA ASP A 394 10.98 26.01 -14.36
C ASP A 394 10.52 24.57 -14.68
N ALA A 395 10.54 23.67 -13.69
CA ALA A 395 10.24 22.25 -13.89
C ALA A 395 8.75 21.86 -13.77
N PHE A 396 7.85 22.78 -13.36
CA PHE A 396 6.46 22.43 -13.02
C PHE A 396 5.47 23.58 -13.20
#